data_AF-A0A0B1SF88-F1
#
_entry.id   AF-A0A0B1SF88-F1
#
_cell.length_a   1.000
_cell.length_b   1.000
_cell.length_c   1.000
_cell.angle_alpha   90.00
_cell.angle_beta   90.00
_cell.angle_gamma   90.00
#
_symmetry.space_group_name_H-M   'P 1'
#
loop_
_entity.id
_entity.type
_entity.pdbx_description
1 polymer ?
#
loop_
_entity_poly.entity_id
_entity_poly.type
_entity_poly.pdbx_seq_one_letter_code
_entity_poly.pdbx_strand_id
1 'polypeptide(L)'
;MILTQEGNPWDSLDDMIALTRKKVRGVFYCNCLTSPSVEVSLRLQHNFDVIVSIFCVEYCCNSIEEYKMAIKNIAEQIKPGGTLPRFI
;
A
#
# COMPACT_ATOMS: atom_id res chain seq x y z
N MET A 1 -18.79 -2.54 -7.15
CA MET A 1 -19.04 -1.64 -6.00
C MET A 1 -18.96 -2.49 -4.73
N ILE A 2 -17.81 -2.48 -4.06
CA ILE A 2 -17.49 -3.30 -2.86
C ILE A 2 -18.00 -2.64 -1.56
N LEU A 3 -18.87 -1.61 -1.65
CA LEU A 3 -19.20 -0.73 -0.54
C LEU A 3 -20.26 -1.25 0.44
N THR A 4 -20.75 -2.49 0.33
CA THR A 4 -21.90 -2.95 1.13
C THR A 4 -21.58 -3.93 2.26
N GLN A 5 -20.33 -4.39 2.44
CA GLN A 5 -20.05 -5.43 3.45
C GLN A 5 -19.03 -5.07 4.54
N GLU A 6 -18.34 -3.93 4.45
CA GLU A 6 -17.48 -3.41 5.53
C GLU A 6 -17.94 -2.01 5.98
N GLY A 7 -19.18 -1.90 6.43
CA GLY A 7 -19.73 -0.63 6.88
C GLY A 7 -20.04 -0.67 8.37
N ASN A 8 -19.13 -0.17 9.21
CA ASN A 8 -19.57 0.32 10.53
C ASN A 8 -20.70 1.35 10.32
N PRO A 9 -21.63 1.50 11.28
CA PRO A 9 -22.68 2.51 11.20
C PRO A 9 -22.09 3.89 10.88
N TRP A 10 -22.73 4.66 10.00
CA TRP A 10 -22.32 6.02 9.66
C TRP A 10 -22.21 6.94 10.89
N ASP A 11 -22.92 6.60 11.96
CA ASP A 11 -22.86 7.24 13.28
C ASP A 11 -21.46 7.21 13.92
N SER A 12 -20.56 6.34 13.45
CA SER A 12 -19.18 6.20 13.93
C SER A 12 -18.12 6.80 12.99
N LEU A 13 -18.54 7.51 11.94
CA LEU A 13 -17.64 8.03 10.92
C LEU A 13 -16.54 8.94 11.49
N ASP A 14 -16.90 9.87 12.37
CA ASP A 14 -15.95 10.79 12.98
C ASP A 14 -14.90 10.07 13.84
N ASP A 15 -15.33 9.05 14.59
CA ASP A 15 -14.43 8.21 15.38
C ASP A 15 -13.47 7.40 14.48
N MET A 16 -13.97 6.86 13.36
CA MET A 16 -13.14 6.16 12.37
C MET A 16 -12.12 7.09 11.72
N ILE A 17 -12.52 8.31 11.36
CA ILE A 17 -11.62 9.32 10.80
C ILE A 17 -10.56 9.70 11.84
N ALA A 18 -10.96 9.96 13.08
CA ALA A 18 -10.04 10.32 14.16
C ALA A 18 -9.04 9.18 14.45
N LEU A 19 -9.51 7.94 14.51
CA LEU A 19 -8.67 6.76 14.71
C LEU A 19 -7.69 6.57 13.55
N THR A 20 -8.16 6.71 12.31
CA THR A 20 -7.34 6.53 11.11
C THR A 20 -6.24 7.58 11.04
N ARG A 21 -6.58 8.86 11.27
CA ARG A 21 -5.61 9.96 11.29
C ARG A 21 -4.52 9.76 12.34
N LYS A 22 -4.84 9.18 13.51
CA LYS A 22 -3.85 8.85 14.54
C LYS A 22 -2.87 7.75 14.11
N LYS A 23 -3.31 6.82 13.25
CA LYS A 23 -2.49 5.69 12.74
C LYS A 23 -1.58 6.10 11.59
N VAL A 24 -1.96 7.07 10.77
CA VAL A 24 -1.12 7.58 9.67
C VAL A 24 0.11 8.29 10.26
N ARG A 25 1.30 7.77 9.94
CA ARG A 25 2.58 8.32 10.45
C ARG A 25 3.34 9.18 9.45
N GLY A 26 2.98 9.13 8.18
CA GLY A 26 3.63 9.88 7.14
C GLY A 26 2.95 9.69 5.79
N VAL A 27 3.25 10.60 4.87
CA VAL A 27 2.86 10.55 3.47
C VAL A 27 4.15 10.69 2.67
N PHE A 28 4.44 9.70 1.85
CA PHE A 28 5.70 9.59 1.12
C PHE A 28 5.43 9.48 -0.37
N TYR A 29 6.34 9.99 -1.18
CA TYR A 29 6.33 9.73 -2.61
C TYR A 29 6.65 8.26 -2.85
N CYS A 30 5.91 7.64 -3.78
CA CYS A 30 6.16 6.28 -4.22
C CYS A 30 6.02 6.17 -5.74
N ASN A 31 6.84 5.29 -6.32
CA ASN A 31 6.79 4.93 -7.72
C ASN A 31 7.12 3.44 -7.83
N CYS A 32 6.14 2.62 -8.20
CA CYS A 32 6.34 1.17 -8.26
C CYS A 32 7.29 0.73 -9.37
N LEU A 33 7.52 1.57 -10.39
CA LEU A 33 8.42 1.26 -11.52
C LEU A 33 9.90 1.49 -11.17
N THR A 34 10.20 2.12 -10.03
CA THR A 34 11.57 2.36 -9.54
C THR A 34 11.90 1.47 -8.34
N SER A 35 13.20 1.23 -8.10
CA SER A 35 13.70 0.62 -6.87
C SER A 35 14.71 1.56 -6.20
N PRO A 36 14.49 1.99 -4.93
CA PRO A 36 13.36 1.63 -4.07
C PRO A 36 12.02 2.22 -4.57
N SER A 37 10.92 1.52 -4.29
CA SER A 37 9.58 1.91 -4.77
C SER A 37 8.91 3.00 -3.93
N VAL A 38 9.49 3.36 -2.78
CA VAL A 38 9.03 4.42 -1.89
C VAL A 38 10.22 5.19 -1.33
N GLU A 39 10.11 6.50 -1.27
CA GLU A 39 11.14 7.38 -0.71
C GLU A 39 10.94 7.53 0.81
N VAL A 40 11.60 6.67 1.58
CA VAL A 40 11.56 6.67 3.05
C VAL A 40 12.96 6.67 3.64
N SER A 41 13.07 7.01 4.92
CA SER A 41 14.33 6.88 5.65
C SER A 41 14.86 5.44 5.62
N LEU A 42 16.18 5.27 5.62
CA LEU A 42 16.87 3.97 5.64
C LEU A 42 16.40 3.02 6.75
N ARG A 43 15.87 3.55 7.86
CA ARG A 43 15.34 2.75 8.99
C ARG A 43 14.04 2.01 8.65
N LEU A 44 13.22 2.57 7.75
CA LEU A 44 11.93 2.02 7.34
C LEU A 44 12.02 1.21 6.05
N GLN A 45 13.01 1.49 5.22
CA GLN A 45 13.25 0.78 3.97
C GLN A 45 13.43 -0.73 4.25
N HIS A 46 12.83 -1.57 3.41
CA HIS A 46 12.87 -3.04 3.56
C HIS A 46 12.31 -3.60 4.89
N ASN A 47 11.55 -2.80 5.64
CA ASN A 47 11.13 -3.15 7.00
C ASN A 47 9.61 -3.09 7.22
N PHE A 48 8.82 -3.03 6.15
CA PHE A 48 7.36 -3.06 6.26
C PHE A 48 6.87 -4.48 6.55
N ASP A 49 5.96 -4.61 7.52
CA ASP A 49 5.26 -5.88 7.80
C ASP A 49 4.28 -6.27 6.69
N VAL A 50 3.51 -5.27 6.23
CA VAL A 50 2.44 -5.43 5.25
C VAL A 50 2.47 -4.24 4.32
N ILE A 51 2.38 -4.49 3.02
CA ILE A 51 2.11 -3.44 2.03
C ILE A 51 0.75 -3.73 1.39
N VAL A 52 -0.09 -2.71 1.30
CA VAL A 52 -1.41 -2.80 0.68
C VAL A 52 -1.41 -1.91 -0.55
N SER A 53 -1.81 -2.47 -1.69
CA SER A 53 -2.08 -1.74 -2.92
C SER A 53 -3.51 -2.03 -3.35
N ILE A 54 -4.26 -0.98 -3.64
CA ILE A 54 -5.67 -1.05 -4.05
C ILE A 54 -5.79 -0.31 -5.38
N PHE A 55 -6.24 -0.99 -6.44
CA PHE A 55 -6.49 -0.38 -7.76
C PHE A 55 -5.34 0.50 -8.30
N CYS A 56 -4.08 0.09 -8.14
CA CYS A 56 -2.91 0.94 -8.42
C CYS A 56 -1.97 0.34 -9.46
N VAL A 57 -1.31 -0.78 -9.14
CA VAL A 57 -0.26 -1.36 -10.00
C VAL A 57 -0.76 -1.68 -11.42
N GLU A 58 -2.00 -2.13 -11.55
CA GLU A 58 -2.69 -2.40 -12.82
C GLU A 58 -2.91 -1.15 -13.69
N TYR A 59 -2.99 0.04 -13.09
CA TYR A 59 -3.12 1.31 -13.80
C TYR A 59 -1.76 1.97 -14.05
N CYS A 60 -0.73 1.61 -13.28
CA CYS A 60 0.62 2.13 -13.44
C CYS A 60 1.43 1.42 -14.54
N CYS A 61 1.03 0.22 -14.97
CA CYS A 61 1.80 -0.62 -15.87
C CYS A 61 1.08 -0.80 -17.21
N ASN A 62 1.82 -0.70 -18.33
CA ASN A 62 1.30 -0.90 -19.68
C ASN A 62 1.58 -2.31 -20.24
N SER A 63 2.43 -3.09 -19.56
CA SER A 63 2.75 -4.47 -19.95
C SER A 63 2.81 -5.40 -18.75
N ILE A 64 2.76 -6.72 -19.04
CA ILE A 64 2.90 -7.75 -18.00
C ILE A 64 4.31 -7.75 -17.40
N GLU A 65 5.33 -7.39 -18.16
CA GLU A 65 6.71 -7.25 -17.71
C GLU A 65 6.84 -6.09 -16.72
N GLU A 66 6.29 -4.92 -17.04
CA GLU A 66 6.24 -3.78 -16.12
C GLU A 66 5.50 -4.14 -14.84
N TYR A 67 4.37 -4.84 -14.96
CA TYR A 67 3.59 -5.31 -13.83
C TYR A 67 4.41 -6.22 -12.91
N LYS A 68 5.10 -7.23 -13.47
CA LYS A 68 5.96 -8.15 -12.69
C LYS A 68 7.10 -7.39 -11.99
N MET A 69 7.72 -6.45 -12.69
CA MET A 69 8.78 -5.62 -12.14
C MET A 69 8.27 -4.73 -10.99
N ALA A 70 7.10 -4.11 -11.16
CA ALA A 70 6.47 -3.30 -10.14
C ALA A 70 6.16 -4.09 -8.87
N ILE A 71 5.59 -5.28 -9.01
CA ILE A 71 5.34 -6.17 -7.87
C ILE A 71 6.64 -6.55 -7.16
N LYS A 72 7.71 -6.84 -7.91
CA LYS A 72 9.03 -7.11 -7.33
C LYS A 72 9.55 -5.91 -6.53
N ASN A 73 9.55 -4.71 -7.12
CA ASN A 73 10.06 -3.48 -6.47
C ASN A 73 9.26 -3.12 -5.20
N ILE A 74 7.96 -3.40 -5.18
CA ILE A 74 7.12 -3.23 -3.99
C ILE A 74 7.46 -4.28 -2.94
N ALA A 75 7.53 -5.56 -3.33
CA ALA A 75 7.81 -6.67 -2.44
C ALA A 75 9.19 -6.57 -1.77
N GLU A 76 10.18 -5.96 -2.46
CA GLU A 76 11.50 -5.68 -1.88
C GLU A 76 11.41 -4.82 -0.61
N GLN A 77 10.39 -3.97 -0.45
CA GLN A 77 10.23 -3.13 0.73
C GLN A 77 9.67 -3.89 1.95
N ILE A 78 9.23 -5.13 1.77
CA ILE A 78 8.65 -5.98 2.81
C ILE A 78 9.77 -6.75 3.50
N LYS A 79 9.72 -6.82 4.83
CA LYS A 79 10.66 -7.64 5.59
C LYS A 79 10.43 -9.15 5.34
N PRO A 80 11.43 -10.02 5.61
CA PRO A 80 11.22 -11.46 5.54
C PRO A 80 10.02 -11.92 6.38
N GLY A 81 9.11 -12.68 5.77
CA GLY A 81 7.88 -13.17 6.39
C GLY A 81 6.71 -12.17 6.41
N GLY A 82 6.88 -10.95 5.89
CA GLY A 82 5.78 -10.00 5.68
C GLY A 82 4.90 -10.37 4.48
N THR A 83 3.83 -9.60 4.26
CA THR A 83 2.80 -9.93 3.26
C THR A 83 2.46 -8.75 2.33
N LEU A 84 2.09 -9.07 1.09
CA LEU A 84 1.59 -8.14 0.07
C LEU A 84 0.15 -8.52 -0.33
N PRO A 85 -0.86 -8.26 0.51
CA PRO A 85 -2.25 -8.42 0.11
C PRO A 85 -2.58 -7.46 -1.05
N ARG A 86 -3.01 -8.03 -2.18
CA ARG A 86 -3.39 -7.28 -3.38
C ARG A 86 -4.91 -7.24 -3.51
N PHE A 87 -5.45 -6.03 -3.66
CA PHE A 87 -6.87 -5.79 -3.93
C PHE A 87 -7.01 -5.22 -5.34
N ILE A 88 -7.56 -6.05 -6.24
CA ILE A 88 -7.89 -5.76 -7.66
C ILE A 88 -9.38 -5.49 -7.79
#